data_AF-A0A428QCP6-F1
#
_entry.id   AF-A0A428QCP6-F1
#
_cell.length_a   1.000
_cell.length_b   1.000
_cell.length_c   1.000
_cell.angle_alpha   90.00
_cell.angle_beta   90.00
_cell.angle_gamma   90.00
#
_symmetry.space_group_name_H-M   'P 1'
#
loop_
_entity.id
_entity.type
_entity.pdbx_description
1 polymer ?
#
loop_
_entity_poly.entity_id
_entity_poly.type
_entity_poly.pdbx_seq_one_letter_code
_entity_poly.pdbx_strand_id
1 'polypeptide(L)'
;MHYYLVAPTILCVYASPQNLEDLGKLDLVGIEVESKDQLLEAFAVEICGIAFTTKIPSVLVNAFGPIAYCARFINAEPARQELARQLLACKSSIGWPVERLINDLKSFWGAEKTN
;
A
#
# COMPACT_ATOMS: atom_id res chain seq x y z
N MET A 1 -6.03 -11.81 4.75
CA MET A 1 -4.68 -11.41 5.23
C MET A 1 -3.96 -10.72 4.09
N HIS A 2 -3.58 -9.46 4.25
CA HIS A 2 -2.96 -8.61 3.21
C HIS A 2 -1.76 -9.21 2.48
N TYR A 3 -1.09 -10.23 3.04
CA TYR A 3 0.04 -10.92 2.41
C TYR A 3 -0.22 -11.46 1.01
N TYR A 4 -1.46 -11.84 0.66
CA TYR A 4 -1.75 -12.31 -0.70
C TYR A 4 -1.57 -11.21 -1.76
N LEU A 5 -1.63 -9.93 -1.37
CA LEU A 5 -1.38 -8.79 -2.26
C LEU A 5 0.08 -8.29 -2.19
N VAL A 6 0.79 -8.56 -1.10
CA VAL A 6 2.21 -8.17 -0.99
C VAL A 6 3.07 -8.87 -2.03
N ALA A 7 2.82 -10.17 -2.26
CA ALA A 7 3.53 -10.94 -3.29
C ALA A 7 3.34 -10.38 -4.72
N PRO A 8 2.11 -10.15 -5.21
CA PRO A 8 1.91 -9.55 -6.52
C PRO A 8 2.39 -8.09 -6.59
N THR A 9 2.38 -7.32 -5.50
CA THR A 9 3.07 -6.01 -5.47
C THR A 9 4.56 -6.16 -5.80
N ILE A 10 5.27 -7.07 -5.12
CA ILE A 10 6.69 -7.32 -5.38
C ILE A 10 6.91 -7.77 -6.83
N LEU A 11 6.10 -8.71 -7.33
CA LEU A 11 6.20 -9.15 -8.72
C LEU A 11 5.97 -8.00 -9.69
N CYS A 12 4.98 -7.15 -9.44
CA CYS A 12 4.67 -5.98 -10.26
C CYS A 12 5.85 -4.99 -10.30
N VAL A 13 6.53 -4.74 -9.16
CA VAL A 13 7.73 -3.88 -9.10
C VAL A 13 8.82 -4.36 -10.05
N TYR A 14 9.01 -5.67 -10.21
CA TYR A 14 10.06 -6.25 -11.05
C TYR A 14 9.57 -6.79 -12.41
N ALA A 15 8.27 -6.68 -12.70
CA ALA A 15 7.69 -7.21 -13.93
C ALA A 15 8.17 -6.43 -15.15
N SER A 16 8.47 -7.18 -16.22
CA SER A 16 8.59 -6.64 -17.58
C SER A 16 7.20 -6.27 -18.12
N PRO A 17 7.10 -5.47 -19.20
CA PRO A 17 5.81 -5.13 -19.82
C PRO A 17 4.94 -6.36 -20.15
N GLN A 18 5.57 -7.41 -20.70
CA GLN A 18 4.86 -8.66 -21.02
C GLN A 18 4.30 -9.36 -19.78
N ASN A 19 5.05 -9.35 -18.67
CA ASN A 19 4.62 -9.97 -17.42
C ASN A 19 3.57 -9.14 -16.66
N LEU A 20 3.49 -7.83 -16.92
CA LEU A 20 2.45 -6.96 -16.36
C LEU A 20 1.08 -7.31 -16.93
N GLU A 21 0.98 -7.60 -18.24
CA GLU A 21 -0.26 -8.06 -18.86
C GLU A 21 -0.76 -9.36 -18.22
N ASP A 22 0.14 -10.29 -17.93
CA ASP A 22 -0.22 -11.55 -17.27
C ASP A 22 -0.64 -11.35 -15.80
N LEU A 23 -0.03 -10.41 -15.09
CA LEU A 23 -0.47 -10.02 -13.74
C LEU A 23 -1.86 -9.35 -13.76
N GLY A 24 -2.16 -8.54 -14.77
CA GLY A 24 -3.47 -7.90 -14.94
C GLY A 24 -4.62 -8.90 -15.11
N LYS A 25 -4.36 -10.08 -15.69
CA LYS A 25 -5.36 -11.15 -15.89
C LYS A 25 -5.82 -11.82 -14.59
N LEU A 26 -5.10 -11.65 -13.49
CA LEU A 26 -5.40 -12.31 -12.22
C LEU A 26 -6.62 -11.71 -11.49
N ASP A 27 -7.19 -10.61 -12.00
CA ASP A 27 -8.36 -9.88 -11.45
C ASP A 27 -8.34 -9.76 -9.92
N LEU A 28 -7.19 -9.40 -9.37
CA LEU A 28 -6.96 -9.42 -7.91
C LEU A 28 -7.61 -8.25 -7.17
N VAL A 29 -7.96 -7.19 -7.91
CA VAL A 29 -8.48 -5.93 -7.34
C VAL A 29 -9.73 -5.42 -8.07
N GLY A 30 -10.23 -6.11 -9.11
CA GLY A 30 -11.46 -5.73 -9.80
C GLY A 30 -11.36 -4.44 -10.63
N ILE A 31 -10.15 -4.07 -11.10
CA ILE A 31 -9.90 -2.82 -11.81
C ILE A 31 -9.28 -3.13 -13.18
N GLU A 32 -9.73 -2.45 -14.23
CA GLU A 32 -9.02 -2.42 -15.51
C GLU A 32 -7.72 -1.64 -15.34
N VAL A 33 -6.60 -2.33 -15.58
CA VAL A 33 -5.26 -1.79 -15.34
C VAL A 33 -4.67 -1.30 -16.65
N GLU A 34 -4.40 0.00 -16.75
CA GLU A 34 -3.79 0.62 -17.92
C GLU A 34 -2.28 0.85 -17.74
N SER A 35 -1.78 0.80 -16.49
CA SER A 35 -0.36 0.98 -16.20
C SER A 35 0.13 0.24 -14.95
N LYS A 36 1.45 0.04 -14.90
CA LYS A 36 2.14 -0.50 -13.72
C LYS A 36 1.85 0.30 -12.45
N ASP A 37 1.85 1.63 -12.56
CA ASP A 37 1.67 2.52 -11.41
C ASP A 37 0.23 2.45 -10.87
N GLN A 38 -0.77 2.36 -11.77
CA GLN A 38 -2.16 2.12 -11.37
C GLN A 38 -2.31 0.79 -10.63
N LEU A 39 -1.63 -0.27 -11.09
CA LEU A 39 -1.68 -1.58 -10.44
C LEU A 39 -1.01 -1.57 -9.06
N LEU A 40 0.16 -0.94 -8.95
CA LEU A 40 0.87 -0.81 -7.68
C LEU A 40 0.06 0.03 -6.67
N GLU A 41 -0.57 1.11 -7.14
CA GLU A 41 -1.48 1.92 -6.34
C GLU A 41 -2.69 1.10 -5.87
N ALA A 42 -3.33 0.36 -6.77
CA ALA A 42 -4.46 -0.50 -6.44
C ALA A 42 -4.12 -1.52 -5.34
N PHE A 43 -2.99 -2.22 -5.48
CA PHE A 43 -2.52 -3.14 -4.44
C PHE A 43 -2.22 -2.42 -3.12
N ALA A 44 -1.57 -1.26 -3.17
CA ALA A 44 -1.22 -0.50 -1.97
C ALA A 44 -2.46 -0.04 -1.20
N VAL A 45 -3.46 0.48 -1.90
CA VAL A 45 -4.75 0.89 -1.32
C VAL A 45 -5.46 -0.30 -0.69
N GLU A 46 -5.54 -1.43 -1.39
CA GLU A 46 -6.23 -2.62 -0.89
C GLU A 46 -5.51 -3.26 0.31
N ILE A 47 -4.17 -3.32 0.30
CA ILE A 47 -3.36 -3.75 1.46
C ILE A 47 -3.66 -2.90 2.69
N CYS A 48 -3.69 -1.57 2.54
CA CYS A 48 -4.01 -0.65 3.63
C CYS A 48 -5.47 -0.82 4.07
N GLY A 49 -6.40 -0.92 3.12
CA GLY A 49 -7.83 -1.14 3.36
C GLY A 49 -8.08 -2.39 4.19
N ILE A 50 -7.52 -3.53 3.78
CA ILE A 50 -7.61 -4.79 4.53
C ILE A 50 -7.04 -4.61 5.94
N ALA A 51 -5.85 -4.02 6.08
CA ALA A 51 -5.20 -3.88 7.37
C ALA A 51 -6.06 -3.12 8.40
N PHE A 52 -6.72 -2.03 7.98
CA PHE A 52 -7.54 -1.21 8.89
C PHE A 52 -8.98 -1.70 9.02
N THR A 53 -9.56 -2.33 8.00
CA THR A 53 -10.95 -2.83 8.06
C THR A 53 -11.10 -4.16 8.79
N THR A 54 -10.05 -4.99 8.83
CA THR A 54 -10.10 -6.31 9.48
C THR A 54 -10.35 -6.20 10.99
N LYS A 55 -10.02 -5.06 11.63
CA LYS A 55 -10.21 -4.80 13.08
C LYS A 55 -9.61 -5.86 14.02
N ILE A 56 -8.64 -6.64 13.54
CA ILE A 56 -7.90 -7.63 14.34
C ILE A 56 -6.52 -7.03 14.68
N PRO A 57 -6.18 -6.82 15.97
CA PRO A 57 -4.92 -6.20 16.37
C PRO A 57 -3.67 -6.91 15.83
N SER A 58 -3.66 -8.26 15.81
CA SER A 58 -2.53 -9.03 15.28
C SER A 58 -2.35 -8.85 13.77
N VAL A 59 -3.43 -8.70 13.01
CA VAL A 59 -3.36 -8.39 11.57
C VAL A 59 -2.76 -7.01 11.36
N LEU A 60 -3.19 -6.03 12.15
CA LEU A 60 -2.69 -4.66 12.07
C LEU A 60 -1.20 -4.54 12.39
N VAL A 61 -0.72 -5.18 13.47
CA VAL A 61 0.71 -5.25 13.81
C VAL A 61 1.52 -5.87 12.66
N ASN A 62 1.01 -6.94 12.06
CA ASN A 62 1.65 -7.63 10.94
C ASN A 62 1.59 -6.87 9.61
N ALA A 63 0.77 -5.82 9.52
CA ALA A 63 0.63 -4.99 8.33
C ALA A 63 1.65 -3.85 8.25
N PHE A 64 2.37 -3.51 9.32
CA PHE A 64 3.29 -2.36 9.32
C PHE A 64 4.41 -2.46 8.29
N GLY A 65 5.06 -3.61 8.17
CA GLY A 65 6.09 -3.84 7.13
C GLY A 65 5.52 -3.68 5.71
N PRO A 66 4.44 -4.42 5.38
CA PRO A 66 3.72 -4.25 4.12
C PRO A 66 3.27 -2.82 3.82
N ILE A 67 2.69 -2.10 4.78
CA ILE A 67 2.28 -0.70 4.63
C ILE A 67 3.50 0.18 4.37
N ALA A 68 4.57 0.05 5.15
CA ALA A 68 5.78 0.85 5.00
C ALA A 68 6.45 0.72 3.62
N TYR A 69 6.30 -0.44 2.98
CA TYR A 69 6.79 -0.67 1.64
C TYR A 69 5.77 -0.26 0.57
N CYS A 70 4.55 -0.80 0.63
CA CYS A 70 3.58 -0.68 -0.46
C CYS A 70 2.90 0.69 -0.51
N ALA A 71 2.65 1.35 0.63
CA ALA A 71 1.93 2.63 0.65
C ALA A 71 2.66 3.77 -0.08
N ARG A 72 3.94 3.58 -0.39
CA ARG A 72 4.73 4.48 -1.23
C ARG A 72 4.14 4.67 -2.62
N PHE A 73 3.47 3.64 -3.16
CA PHE A 73 2.85 3.66 -4.49
C PHE A 73 1.47 4.33 -4.53
N ILE A 74 0.93 4.78 -3.40
CA ILE A 74 -0.35 5.52 -3.39
C ILE A 74 -0.10 6.91 -3.97
N ASN A 75 -0.82 7.30 -5.02
CA ASN A 75 -0.74 8.63 -5.64
C ASN A 75 -1.88 9.54 -5.20
N ALA A 76 -3.08 8.98 -5.04
CA ALA A 76 -4.27 9.73 -4.68
C ALA A 76 -4.10 10.38 -3.29
N GLU A 77 -4.07 11.72 -3.29
CA GLU A 77 -3.94 12.52 -2.06
C GLU A 77 -5.01 12.17 -1.00
N PRO A 78 -6.29 11.94 -1.34
CA PRO A 78 -7.27 11.49 -0.36
C PRO A 78 -6.90 10.17 0.32
N ALA A 79 -6.34 9.21 -0.43
CA ALA A 79 -5.91 7.92 0.11
C ALA A 79 -4.68 8.06 1.03
N ARG A 80 -3.73 8.94 0.67
CA ARG A 80 -2.58 9.28 1.52
C ARG A 80 -3.00 9.89 2.86
N GLN A 81 -3.96 10.81 2.83
CA GLN A 81 -4.51 11.45 4.02
C GLN A 81 -5.27 10.47 4.91
N GLU A 82 -6.10 9.62 4.32
CA GLU A 82 -6.83 8.59 5.05
C GLU A 82 -5.89 7.57 5.69
N LEU A 83 -4.84 7.14 4.98
CA LEU A 83 -3.81 6.27 5.52
C LEU A 83 -3.13 6.89 6.75
N ALA A 84 -2.71 8.15 6.65
CA ALA A 84 -2.08 8.84 7.77
C ALA A 84 -3.03 8.95 8.97
N ARG A 85 -4.32 9.23 8.73
CA ARG A 85 -5.35 9.28 9.77
C ARG A 85 -5.53 7.93 10.48
N GLN A 86 -5.61 6.84 9.72
CA GLN A 86 -5.77 5.49 10.24
C GLN A 86 -4.55 5.02 11.04
N LEU A 87 -3.35 5.31 10.52
CA LEU A 87 -2.09 5.08 11.22
C LEU A 87 -2.05 5.80 12.58
N LEU A 88 -2.41 7.09 12.63
CA LEU A 88 -2.49 7.83 13.89
C LEU A 88 -3.53 7.23 14.85
N ALA A 89 -4.69 6.82 14.33
CA ALA A 89 -5.76 6.24 15.14
C ALA A 89 -5.35 4.93 15.81
N CYS A 90 -4.46 4.14 15.20
CA CYS A 90 -3.98 2.90 15.81
C CYS A 90 -2.77 3.08 16.73
N LYS A 91 -2.07 4.22 16.73
CA LYS A 91 -0.83 4.46 17.52
C LYS A 91 -0.91 3.96 18.97
N SER A 92 -2.02 4.21 19.65
CA SER A 92 -2.20 3.83 21.06
C SER A 92 -2.36 2.32 21.31
N SER A 93 -2.74 1.53 20.31
CA SER A 93 -3.11 0.11 20.51
C SER A 93 -1.98 -0.89 20.23
N ILE A 94 -0.90 -0.47 19.57
CA ILE A 94 0.07 -1.40 18.94
C ILE A 94 1.54 -1.07 19.24
N GLY A 95 1.86 0.06 19.87
CA GLY A 95 3.22 0.39 20.31
C GLY A 95 4.26 0.65 19.19
N TRP A 96 3.83 0.70 17.94
CA TRP A 96 4.70 0.98 16.79
C TRP A 96 5.06 2.47 16.66
N PRO A 97 6.22 2.82 16.07
CA PRO A 97 6.63 4.21 15.81
C PRO A 97 5.88 4.80 14.59
N VAL A 98 4.55 4.93 14.72
CA VAL A 98 3.63 5.36 13.66
C VAL A 98 4.04 6.70 13.04
N GLU A 99 4.45 7.67 13.84
CA GLU A 99 4.81 9.01 13.36
C GLU A 99 6.02 8.98 12.42
N ARG A 100 7.02 8.15 12.74
CA ARG A 100 8.19 7.96 11.88
C ARG A 100 7.76 7.39 10.52
N LEU A 101 6.91 6.38 10.53
CA LEU A 101 6.37 5.79 9.31
C LEU A 101 5.61 6.83 8.45
N ILE A 102 4.74 7.64 9.07
CA ILE A 102 4.00 8.68 8.36
C ILE A 102 4.96 9.71 7.74
N ASN A 103 5.99 10.12 8.47
CA ASN A 103 6.97 11.09 7.97
C ASN A 103 7.77 10.51 6.80
N ASP A 104 8.23 9.27 6.89
CA ASP A 104 8.95 8.58 5.82
C ASP A 104 8.08 8.48 4.55
N LEU A 105 6.79 8.17 4.69
CA LEU A 105 5.84 8.13 3.57
C LEU A 105 5.62 9.50 2.95
N LYS A 106 5.43 10.55 3.76
CA LYS A 106 5.29 11.93 3.27
C LYS A 106 6.53 12.40 2.51
N SER A 107 7.72 12.05 2.99
CA SER A 107 8.97 12.34 2.29
C SER A 107 9.03 11.63 0.94
N PHE A 108 8.62 10.35 0.87
CA PHE A 108 8.58 9.61 -0.39
C PHE A 108 7.61 10.24 -1.40
N TRP A 109 6.37 10.49 -0.97
CA TRP A 109 5.34 11.13 -1.80
C TRP A 109 5.69 12.56 -2.23
N GLY A 110 6.52 13.25 -1.45
CA GLY A 110 7.02 14.58 -1.77
C GLY A 110 8.20 14.57 -2.75
N ALA A 111 9.01 13.51 -2.76
CA ALA A 111 10.19 13.40 -3.61
C ALA A 111 9.85 13.24 -5.11
N GLU A 112 8.71 12.61 -5.42
CA GLU A 112 8.23 12.41 -6.80
C GLU A 112 7.87 13.70 -7.56
N LYS A 113 7.71 14.84 -6.87
CA LYS A 113 7.38 16.13 -7.52
C LYS A 113 8.57 16.85 -8.15
N THR A 114 9.76 16.26 -8.15
CA THR A 114 11.02 16.95 -8.50
C THR A 114 11.81 16.34 -9.67
N ASN A 115 11.26 15.36 -10.39
CA ASN A 115 11.88 14.76 -11.58
C ASN A 115 11.01 14.93 -12.82
#